data_AF-A0A1C6A6X3-F1
#
_entry.id   AF-A0A1C6A6X3-F1
#
_cell.length_a   1.000
_cell.length_b   1.000
_cell.length_c   1.000
_cell.angle_alpha   90.00
_cell.angle_beta   90.00
_cell.angle_gamma   90.00
#
_symmetry.space_group_name_H-M   'P 1'
#
loop_
_entity.id
_entity.type
_entity.pdbx_description
1 polymer ?
#
loop_
_entity_poly.entity_id
_entity_poly.type
_entity_poly.pdbx_seq_one_letter_code
_entity_poly.pdbx_strand_id
1 'polypeptide(L)'
;MVHGRLIPGGDCATILSNLPPGVLSIDDVLANHTLLPYYTRFFETDKKRQVWEALQAGRGSGITSVRTQMPDGTEGLKFCPNCYLLDTQEYGEPFWRRVHQIPLLGYCPMHKIPLVTVPIKFARLSEVFLPLISVHCQGDEHGEIAPWMEPLTDMLTALLCRDYAPTVGYNNLHTALLNAGYGVDKISKYQTLSVEKIQEAARAYYGAQIYEQYFASLSAAVLSRLVHWQLSSPDRYALLAVLVGLDADTLFGPALGVTDPLLERLLSYKEAGVVYGKNDLAAKLGIQPGQLDSLVAKYQIEPFWRQIRQERNRCIRLSLTNSEYKAISQAAKASNNTPLAVYVRAIILDALQNEEEYKCDRKSTGKL
;
A
#
# COMPACT_ATOMS: atom_id res chain seq x y z
N MET A 1 6.09 37.35 -12.35
CA MET A 1 6.69 36.72 -11.16
C MET A 1 5.55 36.00 -10.46
N VAL A 2 5.61 34.67 -10.30
CA VAL A 2 4.48 33.87 -9.78
C VAL A 2 4.56 33.90 -8.26
N HIS A 3 3.78 34.77 -7.62
CA HIS A 3 3.78 34.96 -6.18
C HIS A 3 2.67 34.11 -5.50
N GLY A 4 2.88 33.72 -4.24
CA GLY A 4 1.84 33.14 -3.37
C GLY A 4 1.47 31.66 -3.62
N ARG A 5 2.40 30.70 -3.46
CA ARG A 5 2.08 29.26 -3.63
C ARG A 5 2.54 28.34 -2.50
N LEU A 6 2.80 28.86 -1.29
CA LEU A 6 3.43 28.11 -0.18
C LEU A 6 4.84 27.56 -0.50
N ILE A 7 5.42 27.94 -1.64
CA ILE A 7 6.78 27.62 -2.07
C ILE A 7 7.61 28.89 -1.87
N PRO A 8 8.79 28.82 -1.24
CA PRO A 8 9.66 29.97 -1.17
C PRO A 8 10.10 30.43 -2.57
N GLY A 9 10.22 31.74 -2.74
CA GLY A 9 10.78 32.37 -3.93
C GLY A 9 12.00 33.21 -3.58
N GLY A 10 12.33 34.14 -4.48
CA GLY A 10 13.38 35.14 -4.22
C GLY A 10 13.03 36.15 -3.13
N ASP A 11 11.79 36.16 -2.67
CA ASP A 11 11.31 36.97 -1.56
C ASP A 11 12.02 36.64 -0.24
N CYS A 12 12.44 35.40 -0.01
CA CYS A 12 13.25 35.04 1.16
C CYS A 12 14.54 35.86 1.24
N ALA A 13 15.28 35.98 0.13
CA ALA A 13 16.52 36.75 0.08
C ALA A 13 16.26 38.25 0.27
N THR A 14 15.19 38.78 -0.34
CA THR A 14 14.76 40.17 -0.20
C THR A 14 14.35 40.52 1.24
N ILE A 15 13.64 39.63 1.93
CA ILE A 15 13.26 39.83 3.34
C ILE A 15 14.53 39.90 4.20
N LEU A 16 15.45 38.95 4.03
CA LEU A 16 16.69 38.92 4.80
C LEU A 16 17.59 40.14 4.57
N SER A 17 17.64 40.69 3.34
CA SER A 17 18.43 41.91 3.08
C SER A 17 17.90 43.15 3.80
N ASN A 18 16.64 43.13 4.27
CA ASN A 18 16.03 44.20 5.05
C ASN A 18 16.15 43.98 6.57
N LEU A 19 16.66 42.83 7.02
CA LEU A 19 16.88 42.55 8.44
C LEU A 19 18.32 42.92 8.86
N PRO A 20 18.57 43.17 10.16
CA PRO A 20 19.91 43.34 10.66
C PRO A 20 20.80 42.13 10.32
N PRO A 21 22.09 42.34 9.96
CA PRO A 21 23.00 41.24 9.64
C PRO A 21 23.12 40.25 10.79
N GLY A 22 23.14 38.95 10.48
CA GLY A 22 23.39 37.87 11.44
C GLY A 22 22.17 37.41 12.26
N VAL A 23 20.99 37.98 12.04
CA VAL A 23 19.75 37.53 12.74
C VAL A 23 19.27 36.18 12.21
N LEU A 24 19.25 36.00 10.89
CA LEU A 24 18.87 34.75 10.22
C LEU A 24 19.74 34.57 8.96
N SER A 25 20.08 33.32 8.63
CA SER A 25 20.71 32.98 7.36
C SER A 25 19.66 32.55 6.34
N ILE A 26 19.97 32.68 5.05
CA ILE A 26 19.08 32.17 3.99
C ILE A 26 18.90 30.66 4.09
N ASP A 27 19.95 29.94 4.49
CA ASP A 27 19.89 28.49 4.67
C ASP A 27 18.94 28.10 5.80
N ASP A 28 18.95 28.84 6.91
CA ASP A 28 18.04 28.61 8.03
C ASP A 28 16.58 28.92 7.63
N VAL A 29 16.34 30.03 6.93
CA VAL A 29 15.00 30.35 6.41
C VAL A 29 14.48 29.23 5.52
N LEU A 30 15.28 28.81 4.54
CA LEU A 30 14.88 27.74 3.61
C LEU A 30 14.67 26.40 4.34
N ALA A 31 15.54 26.04 5.28
CA ALA A 31 15.47 24.79 6.04
C ALA A 31 14.33 24.74 7.06
N ASN A 32 14.06 25.85 7.76
CA ASN A 32 13.28 25.87 9.00
C ASN A 32 12.03 26.75 8.96
N HIS A 33 11.97 27.72 8.05
CA HIS A 33 10.85 28.68 7.94
C HIS A 33 10.04 28.53 6.65
N THR A 34 10.33 27.53 5.83
CA THR A 34 9.58 27.24 4.60
C THR A 34 9.18 25.76 4.50
N LEU A 35 8.35 25.44 3.51
CA LEU A 35 8.00 24.07 3.11
C LEU A 35 8.96 23.49 2.05
N LEU A 36 10.11 24.13 1.77
CA LEU A 36 11.07 23.61 0.80
C LEU A 36 11.52 22.17 1.09
N PRO A 37 11.84 21.77 2.35
CA PRO A 37 12.24 20.39 2.64
C PRO A 37 11.16 19.37 2.28
N TYR A 38 9.89 19.74 2.47
CA TYR A 38 8.75 18.91 2.11
C TYR A 38 8.66 18.72 0.58
N TYR A 39 8.62 19.81 -0.18
CA TYR A 39 8.46 19.73 -1.65
C TYR A 39 9.64 19.11 -2.39
N THR A 40 10.84 19.20 -1.80
CA THR A 40 12.05 18.63 -2.39
C THR A 40 12.38 17.24 -1.85
N ARG A 41 11.60 16.68 -0.93
CA ARG A 41 11.92 15.40 -0.25
C ARG A 41 12.29 14.27 -1.22
N PHE A 42 11.53 14.16 -2.32
CA PHE A 42 11.68 13.13 -3.36
C PHE A 42 12.36 13.63 -4.63
N PHE A 43 13.11 14.73 -4.56
CA PHE A 43 13.97 15.15 -5.67
C PHE A 43 15.28 14.39 -5.61
N GLU A 44 15.89 14.18 -6.78
CA GLU A 44 17.29 13.76 -6.86
C GLU A 44 18.21 14.83 -6.26
N THR A 45 19.35 14.41 -5.71
CA THR A 45 20.30 15.27 -5.00
C THR A 45 20.71 16.49 -5.82
N ASP A 46 21.03 16.31 -7.10
CA ASP A 46 21.43 17.41 -7.98
C ASP A 46 20.31 18.42 -8.19
N LYS A 47 19.08 17.94 -8.36
CA LYS A 47 17.92 18.82 -8.48
C LYS A 47 17.63 19.56 -7.18
N LYS A 48 17.77 18.93 -6.00
CA LYS A 48 17.64 19.60 -4.70
C LYS A 48 18.64 20.76 -4.58
N ARG A 49 19.91 20.48 -4.91
CA ARG A 49 21.00 21.47 -4.88
C ARG A 49 20.73 22.64 -5.84
N GLN A 50 20.32 22.37 -7.07
CA GLN A 50 19.98 23.43 -8.04
C GLN A 50 18.86 24.34 -7.54
N VAL A 51 17.80 23.77 -6.94
CA VAL A 51 16.70 24.54 -6.36
C VAL A 51 17.19 25.38 -5.17
N TRP A 52 18.03 24.79 -4.31
CA TRP A 52 18.60 25.49 -3.16
C TRP A 52 19.45 26.68 -3.58
N GLU A 53 20.41 26.48 -4.49
CA GLU A 53 21.29 27.53 -5.02
C GLU A 53 20.50 28.61 -5.77
N ALA A 54 19.41 28.25 -6.47
CA ALA A 54 18.54 29.21 -7.11
C ALA A 54 17.87 30.12 -6.09
N LEU A 55 17.31 29.57 -5.01
CA LEU A 55 16.65 30.33 -3.94
C LEU A 55 17.63 31.18 -3.14
N GLN A 56 18.83 30.66 -2.84
CA GLN A 56 19.91 31.43 -2.22
C GLN A 56 20.29 32.66 -3.04
N ALA A 57 20.31 32.53 -4.37
CA ALA A 57 20.57 33.63 -5.29
C ALA A 57 19.35 34.55 -5.54
N GLY A 58 18.26 34.41 -4.77
CA GLY A 58 17.05 35.22 -4.94
C GLY A 58 16.24 34.90 -6.21
N ARG A 59 16.47 33.74 -6.82
CA ARG A 59 15.73 33.27 -8.01
C ARG A 59 14.60 32.32 -7.61
N GLY A 60 13.64 32.13 -8.50
CA GLY A 60 12.54 31.18 -8.25
C GLY A 60 13.03 29.73 -8.18
N SER A 61 12.37 28.93 -7.35
CA SER A 61 12.69 27.49 -7.16
C SER A 61 12.46 26.62 -8.41
N GLY A 62 11.72 27.09 -9.40
CA GLY A 62 11.29 26.28 -10.56
C GLY A 62 10.29 25.17 -10.21
N ILE A 63 9.84 25.08 -8.96
CA ILE A 63 8.82 24.12 -8.52
C ILE A 63 7.45 24.66 -8.96
N THR A 64 6.83 24.01 -9.93
CA THR A 64 5.55 24.44 -10.53
C THR A 64 4.37 23.55 -10.15
N SER A 65 4.62 22.31 -9.75
CA SER A 65 3.60 21.29 -9.48
C SER A 65 3.37 21.09 -7.98
N VAL A 66 2.85 22.13 -7.31
CA VAL A 66 2.37 22.04 -5.92
C VAL A 66 0.86 22.11 -5.93
N ARG A 67 0.24 21.17 -5.23
CA ARG A 67 -1.20 21.18 -5.02
C ARG A 67 -1.49 22.07 -3.82
N THR A 68 -2.31 23.10 -4.04
CA THR A 68 -2.63 24.11 -3.03
C THR A 68 -4.02 23.90 -2.42
N GLN A 69 -4.89 23.17 -3.10
CA GLN A 69 -6.26 22.93 -2.66
C GLN A 69 -6.36 21.74 -1.71
N MET A 70 -7.17 21.89 -0.67
CA MET A 70 -7.62 20.82 0.21
C MET A 70 -8.56 19.85 -0.53
N PRO A 71 -8.84 18.65 0.02
CA PRO A 71 -9.76 17.68 -0.59
C PRO A 71 -11.18 18.17 -0.82
N ASP A 72 -11.65 19.11 -0.01
CA ASP A 72 -12.94 19.79 -0.17
C ASP A 72 -12.91 20.95 -1.18
N GLY A 73 -11.76 21.18 -1.84
CA GLY A 73 -11.55 22.25 -2.81
C GLY A 73 -11.23 23.61 -2.19
N THR A 74 -11.17 23.72 -0.86
CA THR A 74 -10.84 24.97 -0.18
C THR A 74 -9.34 25.28 -0.27
N GLU A 75 -8.99 26.55 -0.12
CA GLU A 75 -7.62 27.03 0.05
C GLU A 75 -7.58 27.96 1.25
N GLY A 76 -6.49 27.92 2.02
CA GLY A 76 -6.36 28.80 3.16
C GLY A 76 -5.16 28.48 4.04
N LEU A 77 -4.78 29.49 4.82
CA LEU A 77 -3.78 29.31 5.87
C LEU A 77 -4.40 28.58 7.05
N LYS A 78 -3.64 27.67 7.66
CA LYS A 78 -4.13 26.82 8.74
C LYS A 78 -3.46 27.14 10.06
N PHE A 79 -4.21 27.06 11.16
CA PHE A 79 -3.64 27.18 12.49
C PHE A 79 -4.33 26.26 13.49
N CYS A 80 -3.64 26.02 14.61
CA CYS A 80 -4.19 25.26 15.73
C CYS A 80 -4.53 26.26 16.85
N PRO A 81 -5.76 26.25 17.39
CA PRO A 81 -6.15 27.12 18.50
C PRO A 81 -5.27 26.96 19.75
N ASN A 82 -4.84 25.73 20.05
CA ASN A 82 -3.95 25.49 21.19
C ASN A 82 -2.54 26.02 20.94
N CYS A 83 -2.00 25.85 19.73
CA CYS A 83 -0.73 26.49 19.37
C CYS A 83 -0.82 28.01 19.43
N TYR A 84 -1.93 28.58 18.98
CA TYR A 84 -2.15 30.02 19.03
C TYR A 84 -2.02 30.54 20.47
N LEU A 85 -2.67 29.87 21.43
CA LEU A 85 -2.62 30.26 22.85
C LEU A 85 -1.22 30.09 23.44
N LEU A 86 -0.55 28.97 23.16
CA LEU A 86 0.82 28.73 23.62
C LEU A 86 1.80 29.75 23.04
N ASP A 87 1.72 30.05 21.75
CA ASP A 87 2.59 31.02 21.08
C ASP A 87 2.39 32.43 21.64
N THR A 88 1.13 32.81 21.91
CA THR A 88 0.80 34.09 22.56
C THR A 88 1.41 34.17 23.96
N GLN A 89 1.38 33.07 24.73
CA GLN A 89 1.94 33.03 26.08
C GLN A 89 3.48 33.03 26.08
N GLU A 90 4.10 32.28 25.18
CA GLU A 90 5.55 32.06 25.16
C GLU A 90 6.29 33.22 24.46
N TYR A 91 5.76 33.70 23.33
CA TYR A 91 6.43 34.67 22.46
C TYR A 91 5.76 36.05 22.43
N GLY A 92 4.58 36.18 23.05
CA GLY A 92 3.78 37.42 23.03
C GLY A 92 2.89 37.59 21.79
N GLU A 93 3.11 36.79 20.74
CA GLU A 93 2.24 36.75 19.57
C GLU A 93 2.20 35.35 18.91
N PRO A 94 1.04 34.93 18.37
CA PRO A 94 0.93 33.73 17.57
C PRO A 94 1.39 33.98 16.14
N PHE A 95 1.92 32.93 15.51
CA PHE A 95 2.42 33.00 14.13
C PHE A 95 1.98 31.79 13.29
N TRP A 96 2.04 31.95 11.97
CA TRP A 96 1.74 30.87 11.04
C TRP A 96 2.84 29.81 11.06
N ARG A 97 2.60 28.73 11.82
CA ARG A 97 3.51 27.58 11.85
C ARG A 97 3.55 26.89 10.50
N ARG A 98 4.76 26.68 9.96
CA ARG A 98 4.96 26.05 8.64
C ARG A 98 4.32 24.66 8.53
N VAL A 99 4.36 23.88 9.61
CA VAL A 99 3.87 22.49 9.60
C VAL A 99 2.37 22.45 9.32
N HIS A 100 1.61 23.39 9.90
CA HIS A 100 0.17 23.52 9.64
C HIS A 100 -0.12 23.82 8.17
N GLN A 101 0.81 24.42 7.42
CA GLN A 101 0.61 24.80 6.02
C GLN A 101 0.85 23.66 5.02
N ILE A 102 1.26 22.46 5.48
CA ILE A 102 1.34 21.30 4.58
C ILE A 102 -0.06 21.04 3.99
N PRO A 103 -0.25 20.96 2.67
CA PRO A 103 -1.58 20.94 2.05
C PRO A 103 -2.52 19.87 2.67
N LEU A 104 -2.11 18.60 2.70
CA LEU A 104 -2.93 17.51 3.23
C LEU A 104 -3.03 17.41 4.76
N LEU A 105 -2.31 18.26 5.51
CA LEU A 105 -2.29 18.17 6.96
C LEU A 105 -3.53 18.88 7.55
N GLY A 106 -4.53 18.11 7.94
CA GLY A 106 -5.78 18.59 8.55
C GLY A 106 -5.78 18.60 10.07
N TYR A 107 -4.76 18.03 10.71
CA TYR A 107 -4.65 17.82 12.15
C TYR A 107 -3.37 18.43 12.70
N CYS A 108 -3.44 19.04 13.88
CA CYS A 108 -2.24 19.54 14.54
C CYS A 108 -1.38 18.35 15.03
N PRO A 109 -0.10 18.24 14.62
CA PRO A 109 0.75 17.13 15.07
C PRO A 109 1.09 17.20 16.57
N MET A 110 1.00 18.39 17.17
CA MET A 110 1.31 18.59 18.60
C MET A 110 0.10 18.34 19.49
N HIS A 111 -1.07 18.88 19.12
CA HIS A 111 -2.26 18.86 19.96
C HIS A 111 -3.30 17.82 19.55
N LYS A 112 -3.11 17.17 18.40
CA LYS A 112 -4.01 16.13 17.86
C LYS A 112 -5.48 16.60 17.81
N ILE A 113 -5.67 17.84 17.35
CA ILE A 113 -6.98 18.44 17.08
C ILE A 113 -7.06 18.93 15.62
N PRO A 114 -8.26 19.06 15.04
CA PRO A 114 -8.43 19.64 13.70
C PRO A 114 -7.82 21.05 13.61
N LEU A 115 -7.22 21.36 12.46
CA LEU A 115 -6.74 22.70 12.17
C LEU A 115 -7.86 23.60 11.66
N VAL A 116 -7.89 24.83 12.14
CA VAL A 116 -8.78 25.87 11.64
C VAL A 116 -8.20 26.46 10.37
N THR A 117 -9.00 26.54 9.31
CA THR A 117 -8.61 27.10 8.02
C THR A 117 -9.14 28.51 7.89
N VAL A 118 -8.25 29.47 7.63
CA VAL A 118 -8.61 30.84 7.27
C VAL A 118 -8.70 30.91 5.74
N PRO A 119 -9.90 31.09 5.17
CA PRO A 119 -10.12 30.99 3.73
C PRO A 119 -9.46 32.16 3.00
N ILE A 120 -8.29 31.91 2.41
CA ILE A 120 -7.56 32.86 1.57
C ILE A 120 -6.97 32.11 0.38
N LYS A 121 -7.21 32.65 -0.82
CA LYS A 121 -6.62 32.09 -2.03
C LYS A 121 -5.12 32.25 -1.99
N PHE A 122 -4.37 31.17 -2.20
CA PHE A 122 -2.92 31.20 -2.08
C PHE A 122 -2.29 32.21 -3.05
N ALA A 123 -2.83 32.30 -4.26
CA ALA A 123 -2.40 33.26 -5.29
C ALA A 123 -2.44 34.74 -4.84
N ARG A 124 -3.17 35.07 -3.78
CA ARG A 124 -3.29 36.41 -3.23
C ARG A 124 -2.48 36.63 -1.95
N LEU A 125 -1.77 35.62 -1.44
CA LEU A 125 -0.99 35.76 -0.21
C LEU A 125 0.06 36.88 -0.30
N SER A 126 0.63 37.12 -1.49
CA SER A 126 1.60 38.21 -1.68
C SER A 126 0.98 39.61 -1.66
N GLU A 127 -0.35 39.71 -1.71
CA GLU A 127 -1.08 40.99 -1.68
C GLU A 127 -1.51 41.39 -0.26
N VAL A 128 -1.35 40.50 0.72
CA VAL A 128 -1.92 40.66 2.05
C VAL A 128 -0.88 40.35 3.12
N PHE A 129 -0.71 41.27 4.07
CA PHE A 129 -0.05 40.97 5.33
C PHE A 129 -1.12 40.56 6.34
N LEU A 130 -1.17 39.26 6.66
CA LEU A 130 -2.15 38.69 7.58
C LEU A 130 -1.43 38.10 8.80
N PRO A 131 -1.16 38.87 9.86
CA PRO A 131 -0.59 38.33 11.08
C PRO A 131 -1.63 37.46 11.79
N LEU A 132 -1.22 36.32 12.35
CA LEU A 132 -2.16 35.36 12.93
C LEU A 132 -2.95 35.97 14.09
N ILE A 133 -2.36 36.90 14.86
CA ILE A 133 -3.03 37.64 15.95
C ILE A 133 -4.30 38.39 15.50
N SER A 134 -4.41 38.75 14.22
CA SER A 134 -5.59 39.44 13.67
C SER A 134 -6.76 38.49 13.38
N VAL A 135 -6.53 37.18 13.43
CA VAL A 135 -7.54 36.15 13.18
C VAL A 135 -8.25 35.82 14.49
N HIS A 136 -9.56 36.04 14.52
CA HIS A 136 -10.36 35.69 15.68
C HIS A 136 -10.75 34.21 15.60
N CYS A 137 -10.36 33.45 16.61
CA CYS A 137 -10.75 32.05 16.72
C CYS A 137 -12.23 31.99 17.14
N GLN A 138 -13.11 31.60 16.22
CA GLN A 138 -14.42 31.10 16.63
C GLN A 138 -14.26 29.61 16.93
N GLY A 139 -14.81 29.15 18.05
CA GLY A 139 -14.79 27.74 18.40
C GLY A 139 -15.46 26.95 17.30
N ASP A 140 -14.70 26.08 16.65
CA ASP A 140 -15.21 25.27 15.55
C ASP A 140 -15.70 23.93 16.09
N GLU A 141 -16.87 23.49 15.63
CA GLU A 141 -17.39 22.17 15.95
C GLU A 141 -16.46 21.13 15.31
N HIS A 142 -15.78 20.34 16.15
CA HIS A 142 -14.80 19.38 15.67
C HIS A 142 -15.51 18.28 14.88
N GLY A 143 -15.17 18.17 13.59
CA GLY A 143 -15.63 17.07 12.74
C GLY A 143 -15.13 15.71 13.23
N GLU A 144 -15.78 14.64 12.74
CA GLU A 144 -15.40 13.28 13.09
C GLU A 144 -13.92 12.99 12.78
N ILE A 145 -13.25 12.37 13.76
CA ILE A 145 -11.84 11.99 13.64
C ILE A 145 -11.77 10.67 12.87
N ALA A 146 -11.37 10.73 11.61
CA ALA A 146 -11.19 9.52 10.83
C ALA A 146 -9.90 8.78 11.24
N PRO A 147 -9.86 7.43 11.22
CA PRO A 147 -8.71 6.65 11.69
C PRO A 147 -7.38 6.95 10.98
N TRP A 148 -7.44 7.48 9.76
CA TRP A 148 -6.29 7.81 8.95
C TRP A 148 -5.70 9.21 9.22
N MET A 149 -6.43 10.09 9.92
CA MET A 149 -6.02 11.49 10.10
C MET A 149 -4.74 11.61 10.91
N GLU A 150 -4.62 10.86 12.00
CA GLU A 150 -3.42 10.88 12.85
C GLU A 150 -2.20 10.26 12.15
N PRO A 151 -2.26 9.02 11.61
CA PRO A 151 -1.14 8.45 10.85
C PRO A 151 -0.69 9.33 9.67
N LEU A 152 -1.65 9.95 8.96
CA LEU A 152 -1.34 10.88 7.88
C LEU A 152 -0.65 12.14 8.39
N THR A 153 -1.11 12.69 9.51
CA THR A 153 -0.50 13.87 10.14
C THR A 153 0.95 13.58 10.55
N ASP A 154 1.20 12.43 11.16
CA ASP A 154 2.52 12.02 11.60
C ASP A 154 3.46 11.81 10.41
N MET A 155 3.00 11.10 9.37
CA MET A 155 3.74 10.91 8.12
C MET A 155 4.10 12.25 7.45
N LEU A 156 3.12 13.13 7.24
CA LEU A 156 3.33 14.43 6.60
C LEU A 156 4.30 15.31 7.40
N THR A 157 4.15 15.33 8.72
CA THR A 157 5.05 16.06 9.62
C THR A 157 6.47 15.51 9.54
N ALA A 158 6.63 14.19 9.54
CA ALA A 158 7.93 13.54 9.41
C ALA A 158 8.61 13.88 8.07
N LEU A 159 7.87 13.89 6.96
CA LEU A 159 8.41 14.28 5.64
C LEU A 159 8.95 15.72 5.59
N LEU A 160 8.37 16.64 6.37
CA LEU A 160 8.85 18.02 6.50
C LEU A 160 10.03 18.13 7.48
N CYS A 161 9.92 17.52 8.66
CA CYS A 161 10.80 17.81 9.79
C CYS A 161 12.00 16.87 9.95
N ARG A 162 11.96 15.66 9.38
CA ARG A 162 13.04 14.68 9.49
C ARG A 162 13.92 14.71 8.26
N ASP A 163 15.14 14.19 8.36
CA ASP A 163 16.05 14.09 7.22
C ASP A 163 15.98 12.70 6.58
N TYR A 164 15.03 12.54 5.66
CA TYR A 164 14.89 11.33 4.86
C TYR A 164 15.35 11.52 3.42
N ALA A 165 15.89 10.47 2.82
CA ALA A 165 16.20 10.40 1.40
C ALA A 165 15.58 9.14 0.78
N PRO A 166 15.10 9.19 -0.47
CA PRO A 166 14.72 7.99 -1.20
C PRO A 166 15.82 6.93 -1.17
N THR A 167 15.44 5.69 -0.88
CA THR A 167 16.36 4.55 -0.78
C THR A 167 16.91 4.16 -2.15
N VAL A 168 18.15 3.65 -2.18
CA VAL A 168 18.81 3.20 -3.42
C VAL A 168 18.59 1.71 -3.62
N GLY A 169 18.09 1.33 -4.80
CA GLY A 169 17.93 -0.07 -5.21
C GLY A 169 16.66 -0.76 -4.70
N TYR A 170 15.93 -0.18 -3.76
CA TYR A 170 14.64 -0.69 -3.28
C TYR A 170 13.69 0.45 -2.90
N ASN A 171 12.42 0.13 -2.71
CA ASN A 171 11.40 1.04 -2.21
C ASN A 171 10.44 0.27 -1.29
N ASN A 172 10.43 0.60 0.00
CA ASN A 172 9.60 -0.10 0.97
C ASN A 172 8.10 0.11 0.75
N LEU A 173 7.69 1.21 0.10
CA LEU A 173 6.30 1.39 -0.30
C LEU A 173 5.85 0.31 -1.29
N HIS A 174 6.72 -0.05 -2.23
CA HIS A 174 6.43 -1.11 -3.19
C HIS A 174 6.23 -2.46 -2.49
N THR A 175 7.18 -2.82 -1.63
CA THR A 175 7.12 -4.07 -0.85
C THR A 175 5.88 -4.12 0.03
N ALA A 176 5.57 -3.05 0.76
CA ALA A 176 4.40 -3.00 1.62
C ALA A 176 3.09 -3.09 0.84
N LEU A 177 2.97 -2.44 -0.33
CA LEU A 177 1.79 -2.56 -1.19
C LEU A 177 1.61 -4.01 -1.67
N LEU A 178 2.70 -4.72 -1.99
CA LEU A 178 2.64 -6.14 -2.36
C LEU A 178 2.23 -7.02 -1.16
N ASN A 179 2.86 -6.82 0.00
CA ASN A 179 2.54 -7.54 1.23
C ASN A 179 1.10 -7.24 1.73
N ALA A 180 0.52 -6.10 1.38
CA ALA A 180 -0.87 -5.77 1.65
C ALA A 180 -1.85 -6.37 0.62
N GLY A 181 -1.37 -7.13 -0.37
CA GLY A 181 -2.21 -7.82 -1.35
C GLY A 181 -2.63 -6.97 -2.56
N TYR A 182 -2.01 -5.80 -2.76
CA TYR A 182 -2.29 -4.94 -3.92
C TYR A 182 -1.55 -5.36 -5.19
N GLY A 183 -0.88 -6.51 -5.20
CA GLY A 183 -0.34 -7.12 -6.42
C GLY A 183 -1.44 -7.60 -7.38
N VAL A 184 -1.11 -7.69 -8.67
CA VAL A 184 -1.93 -8.45 -9.63
C VAL A 184 -1.88 -9.93 -9.30
N ASP A 185 -2.99 -10.64 -9.51
CA ASP A 185 -3.14 -12.04 -9.12
C ASP A 185 -2.28 -13.02 -9.96
N LYS A 186 -1.38 -12.52 -10.80
CA LYS A 186 -0.44 -13.33 -11.59
C LYS A 186 0.87 -13.52 -10.82
N ILE A 187 1.16 -14.77 -10.46
CA ILE A 187 2.44 -15.17 -9.88
C ILE A 187 3.50 -15.04 -10.97
N SER A 188 4.29 -13.98 -10.87
CA SER A 188 5.37 -13.62 -11.78
C SER A 188 6.60 -13.27 -10.94
N LYS A 189 7.80 -13.41 -11.53
CA LYS A 189 9.06 -12.98 -10.92
C LYS A 189 9.06 -11.47 -10.58
N TYR A 190 8.23 -10.70 -11.27
CA TYR A 190 7.95 -9.28 -11.02
C TYR A 190 6.44 -9.10 -10.82
N GLN A 191 5.98 -9.00 -9.57
CA GLN A 191 4.58 -8.66 -9.29
C GLN A 191 4.37 -7.17 -9.58
N THR A 192 3.44 -6.87 -10.49
CA THR A 192 3.00 -5.50 -10.71
C THR A 192 1.85 -5.16 -9.76
N LEU A 193 1.72 -3.91 -9.38
CA LEU A 193 0.60 -3.47 -8.55
C LEU A 193 -0.69 -3.30 -9.37
N SER A 194 -1.83 -3.62 -8.75
CA SER A 194 -3.16 -3.37 -9.31
C SER A 194 -3.63 -1.98 -8.91
N VAL A 195 -3.81 -1.12 -9.91
CA VAL A 195 -4.34 0.24 -9.72
C VAL A 195 -5.77 0.19 -9.18
N GLU A 196 -6.59 -0.73 -9.69
CA GLU A 196 -7.99 -0.91 -9.30
C GLU A 196 -8.12 -1.25 -7.81
N LYS A 197 -7.37 -2.26 -7.33
CA LYS A 197 -7.39 -2.65 -5.91
C LYS A 197 -6.98 -1.48 -4.99
N ILE A 198 -6.00 -0.68 -5.40
CA ILE A 198 -5.56 0.51 -4.64
C ILE A 198 -6.64 1.59 -4.65
N GLN A 199 -7.26 1.85 -5.81
CA GLN A 199 -8.34 2.83 -5.94
C GLN A 199 -9.55 2.47 -5.07
N GLU A 200 -9.98 1.21 -5.09
CA GLU A 200 -11.07 0.71 -4.25
C GLU A 200 -10.75 0.86 -2.76
N ALA A 201 -9.55 0.41 -2.33
CA ALA A 201 -9.12 0.52 -0.95
C ALA A 201 -9.00 1.98 -0.49
N ALA A 202 -8.41 2.85 -1.32
CA ALA A 202 -8.29 4.27 -1.01
C ALA A 202 -9.65 4.96 -0.88
N ARG A 203 -10.62 4.61 -1.74
CA ARG A 203 -11.99 5.15 -1.66
C ARG A 203 -12.69 4.73 -0.37
N ALA A 204 -12.54 3.46 0.02
CA ALA A 204 -13.12 2.94 1.25
C ALA A 204 -12.47 3.54 2.51
N TYR A 205 -11.15 3.73 2.49
CA TYR A 205 -10.39 4.17 3.64
C TYR A 205 -10.42 5.69 3.85
N TYR A 206 -10.20 6.47 2.79
CA TYR A 206 -10.10 7.94 2.88
C TYR A 206 -11.41 8.68 2.57
N GLY A 207 -12.39 8.01 1.96
CA GLY A 207 -13.62 8.64 1.49
C GLY A 207 -13.47 9.37 0.14
N ALA A 208 -14.58 9.96 -0.32
CA ALA A 208 -14.71 10.46 -1.68
C ALA A 208 -13.79 11.66 -2.00
N GLN A 209 -13.63 12.60 -1.07
CA GLN A 209 -12.87 13.84 -1.34
C GLN A 209 -11.39 13.57 -1.66
N ILE A 210 -10.70 12.81 -0.80
CA ILE A 210 -9.30 12.42 -1.03
C ILE A 210 -9.20 11.50 -2.26
N TYR A 211 -10.15 10.58 -2.43
CA TYR A 211 -10.19 9.70 -3.59
C TYR A 211 -10.22 10.48 -4.91
N GLU A 212 -11.17 11.38 -5.09
CA GLU A 212 -11.32 12.15 -6.33
C GLU A 212 -10.06 12.99 -6.62
N GLN A 213 -9.46 13.58 -5.59
CA GLN A 213 -8.33 14.46 -5.75
C GLN A 213 -7.01 13.73 -6.06
N TYR A 214 -6.77 12.56 -5.46
CA TYR A 214 -5.47 11.86 -5.54
C TYR A 214 -5.51 10.53 -6.28
N PHE A 215 -6.63 9.81 -6.22
CA PHE A 215 -6.72 8.41 -6.67
C PHE A 215 -7.56 8.20 -7.93
N ALA A 216 -8.58 9.02 -8.20
CA ALA A 216 -9.44 8.85 -9.39
C ALA A 216 -8.65 8.87 -10.71
N SER A 217 -7.59 9.67 -10.78
CA SER A 217 -6.68 9.77 -11.94
C SER A 217 -5.40 8.92 -11.79
N LEU A 218 -5.30 8.06 -10.77
CA LEU A 218 -4.15 7.19 -10.58
C LEU A 218 -4.07 6.21 -11.76
N SER A 219 -2.90 6.12 -12.38
CA SER A 219 -2.63 5.21 -13.50
C SER A 219 -1.44 4.31 -13.19
N ALA A 220 -1.29 3.22 -13.94
CA ALA A 220 -0.15 2.31 -13.79
C ALA A 220 1.19 3.02 -14.00
N ALA A 221 1.24 4.03 -14.89
CA ALA A 221 2.43 4.84 -15.13
C ALA A 221 2.78 5.72 -13.93
N VAL A 222 1.78 6.36 -13.30
CA VAL A 222 1.99 7.17 -12.08
C VAL A 222 2.44 6.28 -10.93
N LEU A 223 1.79 5.13 -10.76
CA LEU A 223 2.13 4.16 -9.72
C LEU A 223 3.55 3.60 -9.91
N SER A 224 3.93 3.26 -11.15
CA SER A 224 5.29 2.86 -11.49
C SER A 224 6.31 3.92 -11.07
N ARG A 225 6.06 5.20 -11.37
CA ARG A 225 6.98 6.28 -10.96
C ARG A 225 7.06 6.44 -9.45
N LEU A 226 5.96 6.24 -8.72
CA LEU A 226 5.97 6.27 -7.25
C LEU A 226 6.85 5.15 -6.68
N VAL A 227 6.65 3.91 -7.12
CA VAL A 227 7.41 2.76 -6.59
C VAL A 227 8.89 2.76 -6.97
N HIS A 228 9.31 3.60 -7.91
CA HIS A 228 10.71 3.80 -8.29
C HIS A 228 11.30 5.15 -7.83
N TRP A 229 10.63 5.90 -6.94
CA TRP A 229 11.08 7.21 -6.47
C TRP A 229 11.19 8.31 -7.55
N GLN A 230 10.49 8.16 -8.68
CA GLN A 230 10.56 9.05 -9.84
C GLN A 230 9.43 10.09 -9.92
N LEU A 231 8.54 10.09 -8.93
CA LEU A 231 7.51 11.12 -8.80
C LEU A 231 7.84 12.02 -7.61
N SER A 232 7.81 13.33 -7.80
CA SER A 232 7.98 14.28 -6.72
C SER A 232 6.63 14.75 -6.20
N SER A 233 6.00 13.92 -5.36
CA SER A 233 4.70 14.21 -4.75
C SER A 233 4.64 13.63 -3.34
N PRO A 234 5.07 14.39 -2.32
CA PRO A 234 5.07 13.92 -0.93
C PRO A 234 3.70 13.43 -0.47
N ASP A 235 2.65 14.17 -0.84
CA ASP A 235 1.25 13.82 -0.59
C ASP A 235 0.90 12.38 -1.04
N ARG A 236 1.29 11.99 -2.26
CA ARG A 236 0.97 10.67 -2.82
C ARG A 236 1.72 9.55 -2.10
N TYR A 237 2.98 9.79 -1.71
CA TYR A 237 3.72 8.84 -0.89
C TYR A 237 3.09 8.68 0.49
N ALA A 238 2.73 9.80 1.13
CA ALA A 238 2.11 9.78 2.45
C ALA A 238 0.79 9.01 2.43
N LEU A 239 -0.10 9.30 1.46
CA LEU A 239 -1.38 8.62 1.33
C LEU A 239 -1.23 7.11 1.03
N LEU A 240 -0.30 6.71 0.17
CA LEU A 240 -0.09 5.29 -0.10
C LEU A 240 0.57 4.56 1.08
N ALA A 241 1.53 5.19 1.76
CA ALA A 241 2.19 4.61 2.92
C ALA A 241 1.20 4.41 4.08
N VAL A 242 0.39 5.42 4.38
CA VAL A 242 -0.63 5.34 5.43
C VAL A 242 -1.71 4.31 5.10
N LEU A 243 -2.08 4.16 3.83
CA LEU A 243 -3.05 3.14 3.39
C LEU A 243 -2.59 1.71 3.73
N VAL A 244 -1.28 1.45 3.73
CA VAL A 244 -0.68 0.16 4.10
C VAL A 244 -0.10 0.12 5.52
N GLY A 245 -0.35 1.15 6.33
CA GLY A 245 0.15 1.22 7.72
C GLY A 245 1.67 1.42 7.84
N LEU A 246 2.33 1.98 6.83
CA LEU A 246 3.74 2.36 6.90
C LEU A 246 3.91 3.72 7.59
N ASP A 247 4.80 3.78 8.57
CA ASP A 247 5.34 5.05 9.08
C ASP A 247 6.54 5.54 8.24
N ALA A 248 7.00 6.77 8.52
CA ALA A 248 8.06 7.39 7.74
C ALA A 248 9.42 6.69 7.94
N ASP A 249 9.73 6.27 9.17
CA ASP A 249 10.99 5.57 9.47
C ASP A 249 11.08 4.23 8.74
N THR A 250 9.97 3.51 8.62
CA THR A 250 9.89 2.26 7.86
C THR A 250 9.89 2.52 6.36
N LEU A 251 9.25 3.59 5.88
CA LEU A 251 9.24 3.96 4.47
C LEU A 251 10.65 4.21 3.91
N PHE A 252 11.51 4.88 4.68
CA PHE A 252 12.89 5.20 4.28
C PHE A 252 13.96 4.32 4.93
N GLY A 253 13.54 3.39 5.78
CA GLY A 253 14.42 2.54 6.58
C GLY A 253 15.00 1.34 5.81
N PRO A 254 15.52 0.35 6.55
CA PRO A 254 16.04 -0.89 5.98
C PRO A 254 15.03 -1.60 5.07
N ALA A 255 15.53 -2.33 4.07
CA ALA A 255 14.67 -3.05 3.12
C ALA A 255 13.73 -4.03 3.83
N LEU A 256 12.43 -3.91 3.55
CA LEU A 256 11.43 -4.85 4.05
C LEU A 256 11.56 -6.21 3.38
N GLY A 257 11.28 -7.27 4.15
CA GLY A 257 11.09 -8.61 3.61
C GLY A 257 9.86 -8.65 2.68
N VAL A 258 9.97 -9.38 1.57
CA VAL A 258 8.83 -9.69 0.72
C VAL A 258 8.08 -10.85 1.36
N THR A 259 6.97 -10.56 2.00
CA THR A 259 6.08 -11.56 2.58
C THR A 259 4.92 -11.73 1.62
N ASP A 260 4.96 -12.77 0.78
CA ASP A 260 3.89 -13.01 -0.19
C ASP A 260 2.63 -13.45 0.57
N PRO A 261 1.54 -12.66 0.59
CA PRO A 261 0.37 -12.98 1.40
C PRO A 261 -0.31 -14.28 0.94
N LEU A 262 -0.15 -14.63 -0.34
CA LEU A 262 -0.60 -15.92 -0.86
C LEU A 262 0.24 -17.06 -0.29
N LEU A 263 1.54 -16.85 -0.08
CA LEU A 263 2.41 -17.82 0.58
C LEU A 263 2.01 -18.02 2.05
N GLU A 264 1.78 -16.94 2.82
CA GLU A 264 1.34 -17.08 4.22
C GLU A 264 0.00 -17.82 4.32
N ARG A 265 -0.98 -17.46 3.47
CA ARG A 265 -2.26 -18.17 3.41
C ARG A 265 -2.09 -19.62 2.98
N LEU A 266 -1.18 -19.92 2.04
CA LEU A 266 -0.88 -21.29 1.66
C LEU A 266 -0.28 -22.09 2.82
N LEU A 267 0.64 -21.48 3.57
CA LEU A 267 1.28 -22.08 4.75
C LEU A 267 0.27 -22.30 5.89
N SER A 268 -0.66 -21.37 6.14
CA SER A 268 -1.69 -21.57 7.17
C SER A 268 -2.63 -22.74 6.83
N TYR A 269 -2.96 -22.95 5.55
CA TYR A 269 -3.69 -24.14 5.11
C TYR A 269 -2.87 -25.43 5.25
N LYS A 270 -1.54 -25.35 5.12
CA LYS A 270 -0.65 -26.50 5.36
C LYS A 270 -0.61 -26.85 6.86
N GLU A 271 -0.54 -25.85 7.72
CA GLU A 271 -0.53 -26.01 9.19
C GLU A 271 -1.87 -26.52 9.74
N ALA A 272 -2.99 -26.16 9.11
CA ALA A 272 -4.32 -26.65 9.48
C ALA A 272 -4.49 -28.18 9.34
N GLY A 273 -3.58 -28.88 8.66
CA GLY A 273 -3.56 -30.35 8.57
C GLY A 273 -4.71 -30.97 7.76
N VAL A 274 -5.51 -30.17 7.05
CA VAL A 274 -6.61 -30.63 6.21
C VAL A 274 -6.11 -30.98 4.80
N VAL A 275 -6.52 -32.13 4.26
CA VAL A 275 -6.17 -32.54 2.89
C VAL A 275 -7.14 -31.92 1.89
N TYR A 276 -6.73 -30.82 1.26
CA TYR A 276 -7.51 -30.15 0.23
C TYR A 276 -7.39 -30.81 -1.14
N GLY A 277 -8.42 -30.66 -1.99
CA GLY A 277 -8.30 -30.89 -3.43
C GLY A 277 -7.66 -29.69 -4.11
N LYS A 278 -6.87 -29.89 -5.19
CA LYS A 278 -6.16 -28.80 -5.88
C LYS A 278 -7.07 -27.62 -6.26
N ASN A 279 -8.22 -27.89 -6.85
CA ASN A 279 -9.16 -26.86 -7.29
C ASN A 279 -9.83 -26.15 -6.11
N ASP A 280 -10.12 -26.87 -5.03
CA ASP A 280 -10.71 -26.30 -3.81
C ASP A 280 -9.72 -25.40 -3.08
N LEU A 281 -8.46 -25.83 -2.94
CA LEU A 281 -7.41 -25.01 -2.36
C LEU A 281 -7.13 -23.75 -3.20
N ALA A 282 -7.12 -23.89 -4.53
CA ALA A 282 -6.97 -22.75 -5.45
C ALA A 282 -8.12 -21.74 -5.28
N ALA A 283 -9.37 -22.22 -5.25
CA ALA A 283 -10.53 -21.37 -5.00
C ALA A 283 -10.48 -20.68 -3.62
N LYS A 284 -10.08 -21.40 -2.57
CA LYS A 284 -9.90 -20.85 -1.21
C LYS A 284 -8.81 -19.79 -1.12
N LEU A 285 -7.80 -19.87 -1.98
CA LEU A 285 -6.73 -18.87 -2.12
C LEU A 285 -7.10 -17.74 -3.10
N GLY A 286 -8.22 -17.84 -3.82
CA GLY A 286 -8.66 -16.86 -4.81
C GLY A 286 -7.84 -16.88 -6.10
N ILE A 287 -7.17 -18.00 -6.42
CA ILE A 287 -6.28 -18.13 -7.58
C ILE A 287 -6.68 -19.31 -8.46
N GLN A 288 -6.18 -19.33 -9.69
CA GLN A 288 -6.42 -20.43 -10.62
C GLN A 288 -5.58 -21.67 -10.25
N PRO A 289 -6.06 -22.90 -10.49
CA PRO A 289 -5.32 -24.12 -10.11
C PRO A 289 -3.89 -24.22 -10.66
N GLY A 290 -3.63 -23.70 -11.86
CA GLY A 290 -2.28 -23.66 -12.44
C GLY A 290 -1.35 -22.67 -11.73
N GLN A 291 -1.89 -21.65 -11.06
CA GLN A 291 -1.10 -20.71 -10.28
C GLN A 291 -0.63 -21.33 -8.96
N LEU A 292 -1.37 -22.31 -8.43
CA LEU A 292 -0.95 -23.07 -7.26
C LEU A 292 0.41 -23.72 -7.50
N ASP A 293 0.60 -24.34 -8.67
CA ASP A 293 1.87 -24.99 -9.05
C ASP A 293 3.01 -23.98 -9.16
N SER A 294 2.74 -22.81 -9.76
CA SER A 294 3.72 -21.72 -9.84
C SER A 294 4.12 -21.20 -8.46
N LEU A 295 3.18 -21.15 -7.50
CA LEU A 295 3.43 -20.66 -6.14
C LEU A 295 4.37 -21.60 -5.38
N VAL A 296 4.09 -22.90 -5.39
CA VAL A 296 4.95 -23.90 -4.74
C VAL A 296 6.31 -24.02 -5.41
N ALA A 297 6.39 -23.90 -6.74
CA ALA A 297 7.66 -23.88 -7.46
C ALA A 297 8.51 -22.64 -7.11
N LYS A 298 7.87 -21.45 -6.99
CA LYS A 298 8.53 -20.19 -6.60
C LYS A 298 9.17 -20.27 -5.21
N TYR A 299 8.47 -20.90 -4.27
CA TYR A 299 8.90 -20.97 -2.85
C TYR A 299 9.49 -22.32 -2.44
N GLN A 300 9.71 -23.23 -3.39
CA GLN A 300 10.25 -24.57 -3.15
C GLN A 300 9.47 -25.36 -2.08
N ILE A 301 8.14 -25.25 -2.11
CA ILE A 301 7.25 -25.96 -1.18
C ILE A 301 6.79 -27.26 -1.82
N GLU A 302 6.76 -28.36 -1.07
CA GLU A 302 6.13 -29.58 -1.56
C GLU A 302 4.60 -29.43 -1.60
N PRO A 303 3.95 -29.75 -2.73
CA PRO A 303 2.48 -29.76 -2.80
C PRO A 303 1.86 -30.67 -1.74
N PHE A 304 0.95 -30.14 -0.93
CA PHE A 304 0.29 -30.87 0.15
C PHE A 304 -1.19 -31.18 -0.11
N TRP A 305 -1.72 -30.77 -1.27
CA TRP A 305 -3.07 -31.12 -1.71
C TRP A 305 -3.12 -32.50 -2.38
N ARG A 306 -4.32 -33.07 -2.52
CA ARG A 306 -4.54 -34.38 -3.14
C ARG A 306 -3.98 -34.41 -4.58
N GLN A 307 -2.85 -35.08 -4.77
CA GLN A 307 -2.26 -35.36 -6.07
C GLN A 307 -2.71 -36.72 -6.59
N ILE A 308 -3.15 -36.80 -7.85
CA ILE A 308 -3.34 -38.08 -8.53
C ILE A 308 -1.92 -38.58 -8.88
N ARG A 309 -1.34 -39.43 -8.02
CA ARG A 309 0.08 -39.84 -8.07
C ARG A 309 0.46 -40.74 -9.26
N GLN A 310 -0.48 -41.15 -10.12
CA GLN A 310 -0.19 -42.00 -11.27
C GLN A 310 -0.96 -41.53 -12.50
N GLU A 311 -0.27 -41.31 -13.61
CA GLU A 311 -0.89 -41.11 -14.92
C GLU A 311 -1.72 -42.34 -15.27
N ARG A 312 -3.05 -42.15 -15.37
CA ARG A 312 -3.98 -43.20 -15.82
C ARG A 312 -4.21 -42.99 -17.31
N ASN A 313 -3.47 -43.71 -18.13
CA ASN A 313 -3.46 -43.56 -19.60
C ASN A 313 -4.22 -44.66 -20.36
N ARG A 314 -4.79 -45.65 -19.66
CA ARG A 314 -5.56 -46.74 -20.26
C ARG A 314 -6.98 -46.80 -19.69
N CYS A 315 -7.96 -47.03 -20.58
CA CYS A 315 -9.38 -47.11 -20.26
C CYS A 315 -9.93 -48.49 -20.63
N ILE A 316 -10.67 -49.11 -19.72
CA ILE A 316 -11.42 -50.34 -19.96
C ILE A 316 -12.89 -49.95 -20.12
N ARG A 317 -13.49 -50.25 -21.28
CA ARG A 317 -14.93 -50.08 -21.50
C ARG A 317 -15.64 -51.37 -21.14
N LEU A 318 -16.58 -51.29 -20.20
CA LEU A 318 -17.41 -52.40 -19.79
C LEU A 318 -18.82 -52.21 -20.37
N SER A 319 -19.27 -53.14 -21.18
CA SER A 319 -20.67 -53.20 -21.62
C SER A 319 -21.46 -53.97 -20.57
N LEU A 320 -22.47 -53.33 -19.98
CA LEU A 320 -23.27 -53.89 -18.91
C LEU A 320 -24.73 -53.94 -19.33
N THR A 321 -25.42 -55.00 -18.93
CA THR A 321 -26.89 -55.05 -18.96
C THR A 321 -27.49 -54.12 -17.91
N ASN A 322 -28.77 -53.79 -18.05
CA ASN A 322 -29.46 -52.91 -17.11
C ASN A 322 -29.50 -53.46 -15.67
N SER A 323 -29.57 -54.79 -15.50
CA SER A 323 -29.53 -55.46 -14.20
C SER A 323 -28.15 -55.35 -13.56
N GLU A 324 -27.09 -55.60 -14.33
CA GLU A 324 -25.70 -55.50 -13.85
C GLU A 324 -25.35 -54.07 -13.44
N TYR A 325 -25.71 -53.08 -14.26
CA TYR A 325 -25.47 -51.67 -13.93
C TYR A 325 -26.17 -51.27 -12.63
N LYS A 326 -27.44 -51.67 -12.44
CA LYS A 326 -28.20 -51.38 -11.21
C LYS A 326 -27.56 -52.02 -9.98
N ALA A 327 -27.14 -53.28 -10.08
CA ALA A 327 -26.49 -53.98 -8.96
C ALA A 327 -25.17 -53.29 -8.56
N ILE A 328 -24.32 -52.94 -9.54
CA ILE A 328 -23.06 -52.23 -9.28
C ILE A 328 -23.32 -50.83 -8.71
N SER A 329 -24.33 -50.11 -9.22
CA SER A 329 -24.71 -48.78 -8.73
C SER A 329 -25.22 -48.81 -7.30
N GLN A 330 -26.04 -49.81 -6.94
CA GLN A 330 -26.52 -49.99 -5.57
C GLN A 330 -25.37 -50.34 -4.60
N ALA A 331 -24.47 -51.23 -5.02
CA ALA A 331 -23.31 -51.61 -4.22
C ALA A 331 -22.36 -50.41 -3.99
N ALA A 332 -22.10 -49.60 -5.03
CA ALA A 332 -21.27 -48.40 -4.91
C ALA A 332 -21.86 -47.35 -3.95
N LYS A 333 -23.19 -47.20 -3.93
CA LYS A 333 -23.90 -46.31 -2.99
C LYS A 333 -23.80 -46.79 -1.55
N ALA A 334 -23.83 -48.10 -1.31
CA ALA A 334 -23.67 -48.67 0.02
C ALA A 334 -22.25 -48.49 0.58
N SER A 335 -21.24 -48.41 -0.28
CA SER A 335 -19.82 -48.22 0.07
C SER A 335 -19.39 -46.74 0.03
N ASN A 336 -19.77 -45.97 1.05
CA ASN A 336 -19.32 -44.60 1.31
C ASN A 336 -19.49 -43.60 0.14
N ASN A 337 -20.50 -43.79 -0.71
CA ASN A 337 -20.82 -42.87 -1.80
C ASN A 337 -19.66 -42.62 -2.78
N THR A 338 -18.85 -43.66 -3.02
CA THR A 338 -17.70 -43.59 -3.92
C THR A 338 -18.18 -43.50 -5.39
N PRO A 339 -17.58 -42.66 -6.26
CA PRO A 339 -17.94 -42.61 -7.67
C PRO A 339 -17.87 -44.00 -8.33
N LEU A 340 -18.87 -44.34 -9.14
CA LEU A 340 -19.08 -45.69 -9.68
C LEU A 340 -17.82 -46.30 -10.32
N ALA A 341 -17.08 -45.50 -11.11
CA ALA A 341 -15.85 -45.95 -11.78
C ALA A 341 -14.69 -46.24 -10.80
N VAL A 342 -14.63 -45.51 -9.68
CA VAL A 342 -13.61 -45.74 -8.63
C VAL A 342 -13.94 -47.01 -7.86
N TYR A 343 -15.22 -47.22 -7.55
CA TYR A 343 -15.72 -48.44 -6.89
C TYR A 343 -15.44 -49.68 -7.74
N VAL A 344 -15.81 -49.67 -9.02
CA VAL A 344 -15.57 -50.79 -9.95
C VAL A 344 -14.08 -51.10 -10.08
N ARG A 345 -13.23 -50.07 -10.19
CA ARG A 345 -11.78 -50.26 -10.25
C ARG A 345 -11.23 -50.90 -8.98
N ALA A 346 -11.72 -50.49 -7.81
CA ALA A 346 -11.27 -51.06 -6.54
C ALA A 346 -11.58 -52.56 -6.46
N ILE A 347 -12.81 -52.97 -6.83
CA ILE A 347 -13.19 -54.39 -6.87
C ILE A 347 -12.31 -55.19 -7.84
N ILE A 348 -12.06 -54.67 -9.04
CA ILE A 348 -11.24 -55.38 -10.04
C ILE A 348 -9.82 -55.60 -9.51
N LEU A 349 -9.23 -54.59 -8.86
CA LEU A 349 -7.88 -54.70 -8.31
C LEU A 349 -7.83 -55.65 -7.09
N ASP A 350 -8.84 -55.60 -6.23
CA ASP A 350 -8.96 -56.49 -5.07
C ASP A 350 -9.12 -57.95 -5.49
N ALA A 351 -9.97 -58.22 -6.49
CA ALA A 351 -10.13 -59.56 -7.07
C ALA A 351 -8.83 -60.11 -7.68
N LEU A 352 -8.03 -59.25 -8.34
CA LEU A 352 -6.75 -59.64 -8.91
C LEU A 352 -5.69 -59.94 -7.84
N GLN A 353 -5.67 -59.20 -6.72
CA GLN A 353 -4.78 -59.47 -5.59
C GLN A 353 -5.12 -60.81 -4.91
N ASN A 354 -6.41 -61.08 -4.73
CA ASN A 354 -6.89 -62.34 -4.15
C ASN A 354 -6.64 -63.57 -5.06
N GLU A 355 -6.63 -63.40 -6.39
CA GLU A 355 -6.26 -64.48 -7.32
C GLU A 355 -4.75 -64.82 -7.29
N GLU A 356 -3.88 -63.84 -7.03
CA GLU A 356 -2.43 -64.06 -6.89
C GLU A 356 -2.10 -64.85 -5.63
N GLU A 357 -2.80 -64.59 -4.50
CA GLU A 357 -2.67 -65.37 -3.27
C GLU A 357 -3.14 -66.83 -3.47
N TYR A 358 -4.27 -67.06 -4.16
CA TYR A 358 -4.77 -68.42 -4.45
C TYR A 358 -3.87 -69.23 -5.41
N LYS A 359 -3.12 -68.58 -6.29
CA LYS A 359 -2.14 -69.25 -7.18
C LYS A 359 -0.82 -69.56 -6.46
N CYS A 360 -0.47 -68.81 -5.41
CA CYS A 360 0.69 -69.10 -4.58
C CYS A 360 0.49 -70.39 -3.77
N ASP A 361 -0.71 -70.59 -3.18
CA ASP A 361 -1.05 -71.77 -2.37
C ASP A 361 -1.14 -73.10 -3.15
N ARG A 362 -1.42 -73.05 -4.45
CA ARG A 362 -1.43 -74.27 -5.30
C ARG A 362 -0.03 -74.72 -5.74
N LYS A 363 0.99 -73.85 -5.68
CA LYS A 363 2.38 -74.24 -6.00
C LYS A 363 3.10 -74.89 -4.81
N SER A 364 2.63 -74.67 -3.58
CA SER A 364 3.16 -75.25 -2.34
C SER A 364 2.60 -76.63 -1.99
N THR A 365 1.51 -77.08 -2.63
CA THR A 365 0.82 -78.35 -2.31
C THR A 365 0.96 -79.45 -3.39
N GLY A 366 1.75 -79.22 -4.44
CA GLY A 366 2.00 -80.16 -5.55
C GLY A 366 3.41 -80.72 -5.59
N LYS A 367 3.91 -81.29 -4.48
CA LYS A 367 5.08 -82.18 -4.43
C LYS A 367 4.92 -83.15 -3.26
N LEU A 368 4.40 -84.33 -3.53
CA LEU A 368 4.63 -85.57 -2.79
C LEU A 368 4.61 -86.71 -3.80
#